data_AF-A0A101VHQ2-F1
#
_entry.id   AF-A0A101VHQ2-F1
#
_cell.length_a   1.000
_cell.length_b   1.000
_cell.length_c   1.000
_cell.angle_alpha   90.00
_cell.angle_beta   90.00
_cell.angle_gamma   90.00
#
_symmetry.space_group_name_H-M   'P 1'
#
loop_
_entity.id
_entity.type
_entity.pdbx_description
1 polymer ?
#
loop_
_entity_poly.entity_id
_entity_poly.type
_entity_poly.pdbx_seq_one_letter_code
_entity_poly.pdbx_strand_id
1 'polypeptide(L)' 'MALAPPASSWLSVAGSGDVLAGIAASRMACGSDAFSAACEAVWLHGEAARLAGPAFSADDLAGAVSRALAATL' A
#
# COMPACT_ATOMS: atom_id res chain seq x y z
N MET A 1 -9.84 0.57 -18.59
CA MET A 1 -9.59 1.73 -17.71
C MET A 1 -8.68 1.25 -16.59
N ALA A 2 -7.52 1.88 -16.39
CA ALA A 2 -6.61 1.59 -15.28
C ALA A 2 -6.64 2.78 -14.31
N LEU A 3 -6.82 2.52 -13.01
CA LEU A 3 -6.95 3.55 -11.97
C LEU A 3 -5.58 4.01 -11.41
N ALA A 4 -4.52 3.24 -11.64
CA ALA A 4 -3.17 3.50 -11.17
C ALA A 4 -2.14 2.91 -12.16
N PRO A 5 -0.88 3.41 -12.17
CA PRO A 5 0.19 2.79 -12.95
C PRO A 5 0.47 1.36 -12.49
N PRO A 6 1.06 0.50 -13.35
CA PRO A 6 1.45 -0.85 -12.97
C PRO A 6 2.38 -0.83 -11.75
N ALA A 7 2.05 -1.64 -10.76
CA ALA A 7 2.87 -1.82 -9.57
C ALA A 7 3.86 -2.97 -9.77
N SER A 8 4.76 -3.14 -8.80
CA SER A 8 5.75 -4.23 -8.80
C SER A 8 5.09 -5.61 -8.93
N SER A 9 5.64 -6.49 -9.76
CA SER A 9 5.17 -7.89 -9.88
C SER A 9 5.27 -8.67 -8.57
N TRP A 10 6.14 -8.23 -7.65
CA TRP A 10 6.30 -8.81 -6.31
C TRP A 10 5.07 -8.63 -5.41
N LEU A 11 4.14 -7.73 -5.75
CA LEU A 11 2.85 -7.62 -5.06
C LEU A 11 1.93 -8.81 -5.32
N SER A 12 2.24 -9.68 -6.28
CA SER A 12 1.54 -10.94 -6.53
C SER A 12 1.88 -12.02 -5.49
N VAL A 13 1.86 -11.67 -4.21
CA VAL A 13 2.10 -12.53 -3.05
C VAL A 13 0.82 -12.64 -2.22
N ALA A 14 0.56 -13.83 -1.66
CA ALA A 14 -0.58 -14.03 -0.76
C ALA A 14 -0.50 -13.06 0.43
N GLY A 15 -1.62 -12.41 0.75
CA GLY A 15 -1.71 -11.43 1.85
C GLY A 15 -1.42 -9.98 1.47
N SER A 16 -0.88 -9.67 0.28
CA SER A 16 -0.67 -8.27 -0.13
C SER A 16 -1.98 -7.48 -0.21
N GLY A 17 -3.06 -8.12 -0.65
CA GLY A 17 -4.40 -7.53 -0.67
C GLY A 17 -4.92 -7.15 0.72
N ASP A 18 -4.58 -7.93 1.76
CA ASP A 18 -4.97 -7.64 3.14
C ASP A 18 -4.22 -6.40 3.66
N VAL A 19 -2.94 -6.24 3.28
CA VAL A 19 -2.17 -5.03 3.56
C VAL A 19 -2.80 -3.81 2.89
N LEU A 20 -3.15 -3.90 1.60
CA LEU A 20 -3.84 -2.82 0.88
C LEU A 20 -5.17 -2.43 1.57
N ALA A 21 -5.99 -3.42 1.94
CA ALA A 21 -7.25 -3.19 2.64
C ALA A 21 -7.03 -2.51 4.00
N GLY A 22 -6.02 -2.94 4.76
CA GLY A 22 -5.65 -2.34 6.04
C GLY A 22 -5.23 -0.87 5.89
N ILE A 23 -4.44 -0.55 4.85
CA ILE A 23 -4.07 0.85 4.56
C ILE A 23 -5.33 1.66 4.28
N ALA A 24 -6.20 1.24 3.36
CA ALA A 24 -7.43 1.95 3.02
C ALA A 24 -8.32 2.18 4.25
N ALA A 25 -8.51 1.15 5.08
CA ALA A 25 -9.26 1.25 6.32
C ALA A 25 -8.65 2.28 7.29
N SER A 26 -7.32 2.27 7.47
CA SER A 26 -6.64 3.23 8.33
C SER A 26 -6.79 4.68 7.85
N ARG A 27 -6.71 4.92 6.53
CA ARG A 27 -6.89 6.26 5.95
C ARG A 27 -8.31 6.76 6.12
N MET A 28 -9.32 5.91 5.91
CA MET A 28 -10.71 6.24 6.21
C MET A 28 -10.92 6.53 7.71
N ALA A 29 -10.28 5.77 8.60
CA ALA A 29 -10.34 6.02 10.04
C ALA A 29 -9.70 7.37 10.45
N CYS A 30 -8.76 7.88 9.66
CA CYS A 30 -8.18 9.22 9.83
C CYS A 30 -9.00 10.36 9.21
N GLY A 31 -10.18 10.07 8.66
CA GLY A 31 -11.12 11.07 8.14
C GLY A 31 -11.07 11.32 6.63
N SER A 32 -10.26 10.57 5.87
CA SER A 32 -10.31 10.60 4.41
C SER A 32 -11.64 10.01 3.91
N ASP A 33 -12.23 10.59 2.87
CA ASP A 33 -13.34 9.96 2.15
C ASP A 33 -12.88 8.66 1.46
N ALA A 34 -13.83 7.79 1.13
CA ALA A 34 -13.52 6.45 0.61
C ALA A 34 -12.69 6.46 -0.68
N PHE A 35 -12.90 7.43 -1.59
CA PHE A 35 -12.14 7.49 -2.83
C PHE A 35 -10.72 7.98 -2.59
N SER A 36 -10.56 9.07 -1.81
CA SER A 36 -9.24 9.57 -1.43
C SER A 36 -8.44 8.52 -0.66
N ALA A 37 -9.07 7.82 0.29
CA ALA A 37 -8.44 6.75 1.05
C ALA A 37 -7.97 5.59 0.16
N ALA A 38 -8.77 5.22 -0.85
CA ALA A 38 -8.38 4.19 -1.82
C ALA A 38 -7.19 4.63 -2.69
N CYS A 39 -7.18 5.89 -3.16
CA CYS A 39 -6.05 6.44 -3.92
C CYS A 39 -4.77 6.48 -3.09
N GLU A 40 -4.84 6.97 -1.85
CA GLU A 40 -3.72 6.99 -0.91
C GLU A 40 -3.24 5.57 -0.61
N ALA A 41 -4.15 4.62 -0.41
CA ALA A 41 -3.80 3.22 -0.13
C ALA A 41 -3.06 2.55 -1.28
N VAL A 42 -3.50 2.76 -2.53
CA VAL A 42 -2.82 2.21 -3.71
C VAL A 42 -1.41 2.79 -3.85
N TRP A 43 -1.25 4.10 -3.60
CA TRP A 43 0.07 4.73 -3.63
C TRP A 43 0.98 4.20 -2.52
N LEU A 44 0.51 4.18 -1.27
CA LEU A 44 1.27 3.70 -0.11
C LEU A 44 1.65 2.23 -0.24
N HIS A 45 0.76 1.40 -0.76
CA HIS A 45 1.02 -0.02 -1.01
C HIS A 45 2.11 -0.24 -2.06
N GLY A 46 2.10 0.55 -3.14
CA GLY A 46 3.15 0.54 -4.15
C GLY A 46 4.50 1.03 -3.61
N GLU A 47 4.49 2.10 -2.83
CA GLU A 47 5.72 2.64 -2.23
C GLU A 47 6.29 1.71 -1.15
N ALA A 48 5.45 1.09 -0.33
CA ALA A 48 5.86 0.05 0.61
C ALA A 48 6.52 -1.13 -0.11
N ALA A 49 5.95 -1.59 -1.24
CA ALA A 49 6.54 -2.63 -2.07
C ALA A 49 7.91 -2.21 -2.64
N ARG A 50 8.06 -0.95 -3.06
CA ARG A 50 9.33 -0.41 -3.53
C ARG A 50 10.39 -0.38 -2.43
N LEU A 51 9.99 -0.03 -1.19
CA LEU A 51 10.87 0.04 -0.03
C LEU A 51 11.24 -1.34 0.55
N ALA A 52 10.34 -2.32 0.45
CA ALA A 52 10.57 -3.70 0.88
C ALA A 52 11.52 -4.44 -0.09
N GLY A 53 11.52 -4.07 -1.37
CA GLY A 53 12.44 -4.61 -2.38
C GLY A 53 11.98 -5.94 -3.01
N PRO A 54 12.77 -6.57 -3.87
CA PRO A 54 12.38 -7.83 -4.52
C PRO A 54 12.15 -8.97 -3.52
N ALA A 55 11.17 -9.84 -3.84
CA ALA A 55 10.88 -11.07 -3.10
C ALA A 55 10.46 -10.90 -1.61
N PHE A 56 9.77 -9.80 -1.28
CA PHE A 56 9.18 -9.61 0.06
C PHE A 56 8.02 -10.56 0.36
N SER A 57 7.77 -10.79 1.65
CA SER A 57 6.52 -11.38 2.16
C SER A 57 5.46 -10.30 2.43
N ALA A 58 4.21 -10.70 2.68
CA ALA A 58 3.16 -9.76 3.09
C ALA A 58 3.49 -9.06 4.43
N ASP A 59 4.18 -9.73 5.35
CA ASP A 59 4.61 -9.14 6.61
C ASP A 59 5.71 -8.07 6.39
N ASP A 60 6.67 -8.33 5.50
CA ASP A 60 7.69 -7.35 5.11
C ASP A 60 7.04 -6.12 4.47
N LEU A 61 6.04 -6.33 3.61
CA LEU A 61 5.26 -5.28 2.98
C LEU A 61 4.53 -4.44 4.03
N ALA A 62 3.84 -5.08 4.99
CA ALA A 62 3.15 -4.40 6.09
C ALA A 62 4.13 -3.58 6.95
N GLY A 63 5.31 -4.13 7.26
CA GLY A 63 6.37 -3.44 8.00
C GLY A 63 6.87 -2.18 7.27
N ALA A 64 6.91 -2.20 5.94
CA ALA A 64 7.35 -1.08 5.11
C ALA A 64 6.32 0.06 4.98
N VAL A 65 5.04 -0.15 5.30
CA VAL A 65 3.98 0.87 5.19
C VAL A 65 4.28 2.11 6.02
N SER A 66 4.79 1.93 7.24
CA SER A 66 5.15 3.05 8.13
C SER A 66 6.20 3.97 7.50
N ARG A 67 7.19 3.39 6.81
CA ARG A 67 8.23 4.12 6.09
C ARG A 67 7.68 4.79 4.83
N ALA A 68 6.78 4.12 4.11
CA ALA A 68 6.10 4.71 2.95
C ALA A 68 5.27 5.94 3.35
N LEU A 69 4.55 5.86 4.47
CA LEU A 69 3.80 7.00 5.01
C LEU A 69 4.74 8.13 5.44
N ALA A 70 5.84 7.82 6.14
CA ALA A 70 6.82 8.81 6.55
C ALA A 70 7.48 9.55 5.38
N ALA A 71 7.57 8.94 4.19
CA ALA A 71 8.09 9.60 2.99
C ALA A 71 7.14 10.66 2.39
N THR A 72 5.91 10.76 2.88
CA THR A 72 4.89 11.74 2.43
C THR A 72 4.68 12.92 3.38
N LEU A 73 5.32 12.87 4.55
CA LEU A 73 5.30 13.94 5.56
C LEU A 73 6.45 14.93 5.31
#